data_AF-X1FJA7-F1
#
_entry.id   AF-X1FJA7-F1
#
_cell.length_a   1.000
_cell.length_b   1.000
_cell.length_c   1.000
_cell.angle_alpha   90.00
_cell.angle_beta   90.00
_cell.angle_gamma   90.00
#
_symmetry.space_group_name_H-M   'P 1'
#
loop_
_entity.id
_entity.type
_entity.pdbx_description
1 polymer ?
#
loop_
_entity_poly.entity_id
_entity_poly.type
_entity_poly.pdbx_seq_one_letter_code
_entity_poly.pdbx_strand_id
1 'polypeptide(L)'
;MAAGRIIRSFASPTNEPAGLTFDGRCLFNSDYTNDRIYQIDPETGRVIRFSPAYAFEPNGLTFDGRCLWLVDYTNDLICQVDPETWQIIRSFAAPAANPYDMAF
;
A
#
# COMPACT_ATOMS: atom_id res chain seq x y z
N MET A 1 7.41 28.19 12.91
CA MET A 1 7.29 26.80 12.41
C MET A 1 7.04 25.91 13.61
N ALA A 2 5.91 25.21 13.67
CA ALA A 2 5.65 24.23 14.74
C ALA A 2 6.26 22.90 14.30
N ALA A 3 7.13 22.31 15.14
CA ALA A 3 7.63 20.97 14.88
C ALA A 3 6.52 19.95 15.13
N GLY A 4 6.30 19.02 14.20
CA GLY A 4 5.38 17.90 14.40
C GLY A 4 5.84 17.03 15.57
N ARG A 5 4.95 16.76 16.53
CA ARG A 5 5.21 15.83 17.63
C ARG A 5 4.72 14.44 17.24
N ILE A 6 5.58 13.43 17.37
CA ILE A 6 5.16 12.03 17.26
C ILE A 6 4.23 11.73 18.45
N ILE A 7 2.98 11.35 18.15
CA ILE A 7 1.97 10.99 19.17
C ILE A 7 2.00 9.48 19.44
N ARG A 8 2.22 8.69 18.38
CA ARG A 8 2.27 7.23 18.44
C ARG A 8 3.18 6.72 17.32
N SER A 9 3.82 5.58 17.58
CA SER A 9 4.60 4.82 16.62
C SER A 9 4.45 3.35 16.94
N PHE A 10 4.45 2.52 15.91
CA PHE A 10 4.52 1.06 16.02
C PHE A 10 5.47 0.54 14.96
N ALA A 11 5.95 -0.70 15.14
CA ALA A 11 6.81 -1.34 14.17
C ALA A 11 6.05 -1.54 12.84
N SER A 12 6.75 -1.33 11.73
CA SER A 12 6.28 -1.78 10.42
C SER A 12 6.09 -3.31 10.45
N PRO A 13 5.08 -3.85 9.74
CA PRO A 13 4.91 -5.30 9.62
C PRO A 13 5.99 -5.97 8.75
N THR A 14 6.73 -5.19 7.96
CA THR A 14 7.81 -5.63 7.08
C THR A 14 9.09 -4.83 7.30
N ASN A 15 10.22 -5.37 6.86
CA ASN A 15 11.51 -4.70 6.86
C ASN A 15 11.66 -3.69 5.72
N GLU A 16 10.88 -3.81 4.64
CA GLU A 16 10.93 -2.92 3.47
C GLU A 16 9.52 -2.38 3.14
N PRO A 17 8.92 -1.57 4.03
CA PRO A 17 7.66 -0.91 3.76
C PRO A 17 7.85 0.18 2.70
N ALA A 18 6.99 0.22 1.69
CA ALA A 18 7.07 1.21 0.61
C ALA A 18 6.00 2.30 0.73
N GLY A 19 4.75 1.97 0.38
CA GLY A 19 3.61 2.89 0.41
C GLY A 19 2.75 2.73 1.65
N LEU A 20 2.09 3.81 2.08
CA LEU A 20 1.16 3.83 3.21
C LEU A 20 -0.08 4.66 2.86
N THR A 21 -1.27 4.10 3.08
CA THR A 21 -2.55 4.83 2.93
C THR A 21 -3.53 4.52 4.07
N PHE A 22 -4.60 5.31 4.16
CA PHE A 22 -5.67 5.14 5.13
C PHE A 22 -7.02 5.14 4.41
N ASP A 23 -7.86 4.12 4.64
CA ASP A 23 -9.18 4.00 4.01
C ASP A 23 -10.30 4.72 4.78
N GLY A 24 -9.97 5.38 5.90
CA GLY A 24 -10.95 5.91 6.86
C GLY A 24 -11.13 5.04 8.12
N ARG A 25 -10.61 3.82 8.13
CA ARG A 25 -10.72 2.84 9.23
C ARG A 25 -9.42 2.09 9.52
N CYS A 26 -8.70 1.64 8.51
CA CYS A 26 -7.49 0.85 8.58
C CYS A 26 -6.35 1.53 7.82
N LEU A 27 -5.12 1.32 8.30
CA LEU A 27 -3.93 1.63 7.52
C LEU A 27 -3.65 0.47 6.56
N PHE A 28 -3.12 0.79 5.38
CA PHE A 28 -2.63 -0.20 4.44
C PHE A 28 -1.18 0.12 4.10
N ASN A 29 -0.31 -0.88 4.15
CA ASN A 29 1.11 -0.73 3.86
C ASN A 29 1.56 -1.76 2.82
N SER A 30 2.16 -1.31 1.73
CA SER A 30 2.80 -2.19 0.75
C SER A 30 4.19 -2.60 1.22
N ASP A 31 4.57 -3.82 0.85
CA ASP A 31 5.83 -4.46 1.16
C ASP A 31 6.53 -4.86 -0.12
N TYR A 32 7.62 -4.15 -0.38
CA TYR A 32 8.46 -4.32 -1.56
C TYR A 32 9.09 -5.72 -1.63
N THR A 33 9.40 -6.35 -0.50
CA THR A 33 10.15 -7.61 -0.47
C THR A 33 9.32 -8.87 -0.50
N ASN A 34 8.09 -8.81 0.02
CA ASN A 34 7.20 -9.98 0.11
C ASN A 34 6.03 -9.92 -0.88
N ASP A 35 6.01 -8.91 -1.77
CA ASP A 35 5.00 -8.67 -2.79
C ASP A 35 3.57 -8.54 -2.23
N ARG A 36 3.43 -7.88 -1.08
CA ARG A 36 2.19 -7.89 -0.29
C ARG A 36 1.68 -6.51 0.10
N ILE A 37 0.42 -6.48 0.47
CA ILE A 37 -0.23 -5.36 1.15
C ILE A 37 -0.71 -5.85 2.52
N TYR A 38 -0.37 -5.12 3.57
CA TYR A 38 -0.80 -5.37 4.94
C TYR A 38 -1.92 -4.42 5.32
N GLN A 39 -3.03 -4.96 5.83
CA GLN A 39 -4.07 -4.17 6.50
C GLN A 39 -3.76 -4.12 8.00
N ILE A 40 -3.68 -2.91 8.56
CA ILE A 40 -3.19 -2.64 9.91
C ILE A 40 -4.26 -1.86 10.68
N ASP A 41 -4.49 -2.28 11.92
CA ASP A 41 -5.25 -1.51 12.90
C ASP A 41 -4.44 -0.26 13.30
N PRO A 42 -4.92 0.97 13.00
CA PRO A 42 -4.17 2.20 13.30
C PRO A 42 -4.05 2.46 14.81
N GLU A 43 -4.96 1.92 15.62
CA GLU A 43 -4.91 2.14 17.07
C GLU A 43 -3.83 1.29 17.73
N THR A 44 -3.70 0.03 17.30
CA THR A 44 -2.81 -0.94 17.95
C THR A 44 -1.53 -1.22 17.17
N GLY A 45 -1.46 -0.84 15.89
CA GLY A 45 -0.36 -1.20 14.99
C GLY A 45 -0.35 -2.68 14.58
N ARG A 46 -1.39 -3.45 14.92
CA ARG A 46 -1.46 -4.88 14.63
C ARG A 46 -1.92 -5.12 13.20
N VAL A 47 -1.28 -6.09 12.54
CA VAL A 47 -1.76 -6.60 11.25
C VAL A 47 -3.08 -7.34 11.47
N ILE A 48 -4.12 -6.89 10.76
CA ILE A 48 -5.45 -7.53 10.73
C ILE A 48 -5.44 -8.70 9.74
N ARG A 49 -4.94 -8.45 8.53
CA ARG A 49 -4.75 -9.43 7.44
C ARG A 49 -3.76 -8.88 6.41
N PHE A 50 -3.38 -9.70 5.44
CA PHE A 50 -2.51 -9.30 4.34
C PHE A 50 -2.93 -10.00 3.03
N SER A 51 -2.53 -9.44 1.89
CA SER A 51 -2.80 -10.00 0.57
C SER A 51 -1.97 -11.27 0.28
N PRO A 52 -2.34 -12.11 -0.71
CA PRO A 52 -1.36 -13.01 -1.31
C PRO A 52 -0.17 -12.23 -1.90
N ALA A 53 0.94 -12.93 -2.12
CA ALA A 53 2.06 -12.36 -2.88
C ALA A 53 1.63 -12.18 -4.34
N TYR A 54 1.74 -10.96 -4.86
CA TYR A 54 1.29 -10.65 -6.22
C TYR A 54 2.33 -10.96 -7.31
N ALA A 55 3.52 -11.45 -6.95
CA ALA A 55 4.64 -11.72 -7.85
C ALA A 55 5.12 -10.47 -8.61
N PHE A 56 4.95 -9.30 -7.99
CA PHE A 56 5.48 -8.02 -8.42
C PHE A 56 5.82 -7.16 -7.21
N GLU A 57 6.59 -6.08 -7.40
CA GLU A 57 7.04 -5.18 -6.34
C GLU A 57 6.05 -4.02 -6.11
N PRO A 58 5.10 -4.11 -5.14
CA PRO A 58 4.18 -3.03 -4.84
C PRO A 58 4.91 -1.88 -4.15
N ASN A 59 4.86 -0.68 -4.74
CA ASN A 59 5.43 0.53 -4.15
C ASN A 59 4.32 1.47 -3.66
N GLY A 60 4.24 2.70 -4.22
CA GLY A 60 3.22 3.69 -3.90
C GLY A 60 1.83 3.11 -3.79
N LEU A 61 1.09 3.52 -2.76
CA LEU A 61 -0.22 2.99 -2.42
C LEU A 61 -1.14 4.15 -2.02
N THR A 62 -2.34 4.19 -2.61
CA THR A 62 -3.35 5.18 -2.27
C THR A 62 -4.76 4.59 -2.31
N PHE A 63 -5.75 5.31 -1.80
CA PHE A 63 -7.14 4.87 -1.69
C PHE A 63 -8.10 5.90 -2.29
N ASP A 64 -8.97 5.48 -3.21
CA ASP A 64 -9.87 6.38 -3.95
C ASP A 64 -11.24 6.61 -3.27
N GLY A 65 -11.42 6.08 -2.05
CA GLY A 65 -12.71 6.01 -1.37
C GLY A 65 -13.44 4.68 -1.54
N ARG A 66 -12.96 3.78 -2.41
CA ARG A 66 -13.52 2.44 -2.64
C ARG A 66 -12.47 1.35 -2.83
N CYS A 67 -11.42 1.61 -3.59
CA CYS A 67 -10.40 0.67 -3.99
C CYS A 67 -9.01 1.16 -3.58
N LEU A 68 -8.10 0.21 -3.36
CA LEU A 68 -6.68 0.51 -3.30
C LEU A 68 -6.15 0.66 -4.72
N TRP A 69 -5.18 1.55 -4.85
CA TRP A 69 -4.42 1.76 -6.07
C TRP A 69 -2.95 1.66 -5.70
N LEU A 70 -2.20 0.84 -6.44
CA LEU A 70 -0.77 0.73 -6.26
C LEU A 70 -0.01 0.80 -7.58
N VAL A 71 1.29 1.07 -7.49
CA VAL A 71 2.23 0.88 -8.59
C VAL A 71 2.99 -0.43 -8.42
N ASP A 72 3.07 -1.18 -9.50
CA ASP A 72 3.98 -2.29 -9.69
C ASP A 72 5.23 -1.74 -10.37
N TYR A 73 6.32 -1.66 -9.61
CA TYR A 73 7.59 -1.11 -10.07
C TYR A 73 8.28 -2.01 -11.09
N THR A 74 8.13 -3.33 -10.96
CA THR A 74 8.82 -4.31 -11.81
C THR A 74 8.27 -4.32 -13.23
N ASN A 75 6.95 -4.19 -13.37
CA ASN A 75 6.26 -4.31 -14.67
C ASN A 75 5.76 -2.97 -15.23
N ASP A 76 6.10 -1.85 -14.58
CA ASP A 76 5.63 -0.52 -14.94
C ASP A 76 4.10 -0.44 -15.05
N LEU A 77 3.38 -0.99 -14.06
CA LEU A 77 1.91 -1.01 -14.04
C LEU A 77 1.34 -0.16 -12.91
N ILE A 78 0.14 0.35 -13.15
CA ILE A 78 -0.77 0.86 -12.12
C ILE A 78 -1.88 -0.17 -11.97
N CYS A 79 -2.10 -0.63 -10.73
CA CYS A 79 -3.03 -1.70 -10.39
C CYS A 79 -4.13 -1.18 -9.46
N GLN A 80 -5.38 -1.45 -9.80
CA GLN A 80 -6.52 -1.24 -8.91
C GLN A 80 -6.83 -2.56 -8.19
N VAL A 81 -6.89 -2.53 -6.87
CA VAL A 81 -7.09 -3.69 -6.00
C VAL A 81 -8.34 -3.50 -5.15
N ASP A 82 -9.17 -4.53 -5.08
CA ASP A 82 -10.26 -4.63 -4.10
C ASP A 82 -9.65 -4.92 -2.72
N PRO A 83 -9.75 -4.00 -1.74
CA PRO A 83 -9.18 -4.22 -0.42
C PRO A 83 -9.86 -5.36 0.33
N GLU A 84 -11.11 -5.71 0.03
CA GLU A 84 -11.86 -6.75 0.74
C GLU A 84 -11.51 -8.16 0.27
N THR A 85 -11.24 -8.33 -1.02
CA THR A 85 -10.96 -9.64 -1.62
C THR A 85 -9.48 -9.82 -2.02
N TRP A 86 -8.69 -8.75 -1.99
CA TRP A 86 -7.32 -8.69 -2.50
C TRP A 86 -7.18 -8.93 -4.00
N GLN A 87 -8.28 -8.95 -4.75
CA GLN A 87 -8.25 -9.17 -6.19
C GLN A 87 -7.84 -7.90 -6.93
N ILE A 88 -6.98 -8.07 -7.93
CA ILE A 88 -6.69 -7.01 -8.90
C ILE A 88 -7.92 -6.88 -9.80
N ILE A 89 -8.61 -5.74 -9.70
CA ILE A 89 -9.79 -5.43 -10.51
C ILE A 89 -9.37 -5.11 -11.95
N ARG A 90 -8.29 -4.33 -12.09
CA ARG A 90 -7.70 -3.97 -13.38
C ARG A 90 -6.27 -3.49 -13.20
N SER A 91 -5.49 -3.55 -14.28
CA SER A 91 -4.17 -2.93 -14.37
C SER A 91 -4.00 -2.23 -15.72
N PHE A 92 -3.11 -1.24 -15.76
CA PHE A 92 -2.71 -0.54 -16.98
C PHE A 92 -1.26 -0.10 -16.88
N ALA A 93 -0.63 0.12 -18.04
CA ALA A 93 0.73 0.64 -18.09
C ALA A 93 0.83 2.01 -17.42
N ALA A 94 1.87 2.20 -16.62
CA ALA A 94 2.27 3.50 -16.13
C ALA A 94 2.67 4.40 -17.33
N PRO A 95 2.47 5.73 -17.24
CA PRO A 95 2.84 6.65 -18.32
C PRO A 95 4.35 6.69 -18.60
N ALA A 96 5.17 6.26 -17.65
CA ALA A 96 6.62 6.20 -17.73
C ALA A 96 7.14 5.00 -16.93
N ALA A 97 8.38 4.59 -17.22
CA ALA A 97 9.05 3.52 -16.51
C ALA A 97 9.40 3.92 -15.06
N ASN A 98 9.60 2.91 -14.21
CA ASN A 98 10.00 3.02 -12.82
C ASN A 98 9.00 3.82 -11.95
N PRO A 99 7.70 3.51 -11.98
CA PRO A 99 6.72 4.19 -11.14
C PRO A 99 6.97 3.88 -9.66
N TYR A 100 7.07 4.92 -8.82
CA TYR A 100 7.46 4.75 -7.42
C TYR A 100 6.38 5.12 -6.42
N ASP A 101 5.60 6.18 -6.69
CA ASP A 101 4.60 6.68 -5.74
C ASP A 101 3.27 7.01 -6.41
N MET A 102 2.19 7.06 -5.62
CA MET A 102 0.87 7.53 -6.04
C MET A 102 0.12 8.23 -4.91
N ALA A 103 -0.64 9.25 -5.25
CA ALA A 103 -1.53 9.98 -4.34
C ALA A 103 -2.84 10.37 -5.06
N PHE A 104 -3.89 10.63 -4.27
CA PHE A 104 -5.16 11.20 -4.72
C PHE A 104 -5.32 12.64 -4.22
#